data_AF-A0A8J3HTK2-F1
#
_entry.id   AF-A0A8J3HTK2-F1
#
_cell.length_a   1.000
_cell.length_b   1.000
_cell.length_c   1.000
_cell.angle_alpha   90.00
_cell.angle_beta   90.00
_cell.angle_gamma   90.00
#
_symmetry.space_group_name_H-M   'P 1'
#
loop_
_entity.id
_entity.type
_entity.pdbx_description
1 polymer ?
#
loop_
_entity_poly.entity_id
_entity_poly.type
_entity_poly.pdbx_seq_one_letter_code
_entity_poly.pdbx_strand_id
1 'polypeptide(L)'
;MPSQFAADHLVARQMYRREIAPLTFESHEWELLTRLPARIMIAATSAEPDSDRRTVAEGVAGINAIAAGADSDSDLVKAIVGAIYAEADPNPPTAEQFRDPPHAIAEVLVSCRAAALVLDARATPADATAYRAWLAAIADRVCGAARTGGLLGIGGVVCSPAEQNFLNELEQALRNI
;
A
#
# COMPACT_ATOMS: atom_id res chain seq x y z
N MET A 1 33.10 -13.49 12.75
CA MET A 1 32.20 -12.93 13.77
C MET A 1 31.13 -12.16 13.04
N PRO A 2 29.82 -12.43 13.23
CA PRO A 2 28.79 -11.56 12.68
C PRO A 2 28.94 -10.17 13.31
N SER A 3 28.79 -9.12 12.50
CA SER A 3 28.89 -7.74 12.95
C SER A 3 27.74 -7.39 13.89
N GLN A 4 28.01 -6.56 14.91
CA GLN A 4 27.04 -6.09 15.89
C GLN A 4 25.73 -5.58 15.22
N PHE A 5 25.87 -4.90 14.07
CA PHE A 5 24.77 -4.39 13.27
C PHE A 5 23.81 -5.48 12.73
N ALA A 6 24.34 -6.63 12.30
CA ALA A 6 23.51 -7.75 11.84
C ALA A 6 22.78 -8.42 13.01
N ALA A 7 23.40 -8.48 14.19
CA ALA A 7 22.76 -8.99 15.40
C ALA A 7 21.65 -8.05 15.88
N ASP A 8 21.86 -6.74 15.85
CA ASP A 8 20.87 -5.74 16.27
C ASP A 8 19.64 -5.75 15.34
N HIS A 9 19.83 -5.91 14.04
CA HIS A 9 18.73 -6.02 13.06
C HIS A 9 17.94 -7.33 13.22
N LEU A 10 18.60 -8.43 13.59
CA LEU A 10 17.95 -9.71 13.89
C LEU A 10 17.19 -9.67 15.22
N VAL A 11 17.74 -9.01 16.24
CA VAL A 11 17.07 -8.82 17.53
C VAL A 11 15.87 -7.89 17.39
N ALA A 12 15.98 -6.80 16.64
CA ALA A 12 14.85 -5.93 16.31
C ALA A 12 13.74 -6.69 15.57
N ARG A 13 14.10 -7.52 14.57
CA ARG A 13 13.17 -8.44 13.89
C ARG A 13 12.50 -9.44 14.84
N GLN A 14 13.25 -9.97 15.80
CA GLN A 14 12.74 -10.96 16.76
C GLN A 14 11.88 -10.32 17.86
N MET A 15 12.18 -9.07 18.26
CA MET A 15 11.43 -8.27 19.23
C MET A 15 10.11 -7.78 18.64
N TYR A 16 10.11 -7.20 17.43
CA TYR A 16 8.88 -6.82 16.72
C TYR A 16 7.95 -8.04 16.51
N ARG A 17 8.52 -9.21 16.25
CA ARG A 17 7.76 -10.48 16.15
C ARG A 17 7.17 -10.94 17.49
N ARG A 18 7.75 -10.56 18.62
CA ARG A 18 7.35 -11.01 19.97
C ARG A 18 6.33 -10.09 20.64
N GLU A 19 6.33 -8.80 20.31
CA GLU A 19 5.48 -7.81 20.97
C GLU A 19 4.07 -7.71 20.34
N ILE A 20 3.84 -8.42 19.23
CA ILE A 20 2.55 -8.50 18.55
C ILE A 20 2.03 -9.94 18.62
N ALA A 21 1.24 -10.27 19.63
CA ALA A 21 0.39 -11.47 19.60
C ALA A 21 -0.98 -11.10 20.20
N PRO A 22 -2.07 -11.17 19.39
CA PRO A 22 -2.48 -12.39 18.69
C PRO A 22 -2.82 -12.20 17.20
N LEU A 23 -1.94 -11.57 16.41
CA LEU A 23 -2.07 -11.56 14.94
C LEU A 23 -1.07 -12.54 14.34
N THR A 24 -1.24 -13.83 14.61
CA THR A 24 -0.38 -14.87 14.02
C THR A 24 -0.81 -15.08 12.57
N PHE A 25 -0.38 -14.18 11.70
CA PHE A 25 -0.41 -14.41 10.26
C PHE A 25 0.63 -15.46 9.90
N GLU A 26 0.27 -16.36 8.99
CA GLU A 26 1.24 -17.21 8.31
C GLU A 26 2.22 -16.35 7.51
N SER A 27 3.42 -16.87 7.22
CA SER A 27 4.45 -16.08 6.53
C SER A 27 3.97 -15.50 5.19
N HIS A 28 3.19 -16.28 4.42
CA HIS A 28 2.64 -15.84 3.14
C HIS A 28 1.47 -14.85 3.30
N GLU A 29 0.68 -14.96 4.36
CA GLU A 29 -0.39 -14.00 4.70
C GLU A 29 0.23 -12.65 5.09
N TRP A 30 1.27 -12.67 5.93
CA TRP A 30 2.00 -11.47 6.33
C TRP A 30 2.71 -10.78 5.16
N GLU A 31 3.35 -11.57 4.29
CA GLU A 31 4.01 -11.09 3.08
C GLU A 31 3.01 -10.43 2.11
N LEU A 32 1.82 -11.03 1.95
CA LEU A 32 0.72 -10.45 1.18
C LEU A 32 0.33 -9.07 1.73
N LEU A 33 0.04 -8.99 3.03
CA LEU A 33 -0.36 -7.73 3.67
C LEU A 33 0.75 -6.67 3.63
N THR A 34 2.01 -7.07 3.81
CA THR A 34 3.15 -6.13 3.82
C THR A 34 3.44 -5.55 2.43
N ARG A 35 3.29 -6.34 1.36
CA ARG A 35 3.57 -5.87 -0.01
C ARG A 35 2.42 -5.10 -0.66
N LEU A 36 1.19 -5.34 -0.22
CA LEU A 36 0.00 -4.80 -0.87
C LEU A 36 -0.05 -3.26 -0.94
N PRO A 37 0.34 -2.49 0.10
CA PRO A 37 0.35 -1.01 0.04
C PRO A 37 1.17 -0.46 -1.14
N ALA A 38 2.39 -0.96 -1.33
CA ALA A 38 3.26 -0.54 -2.43
C ALA A 38 2.68 -0.96 -3.79
N ARG A 39 2.13 -2.17 -3.89
CA ARG A 39 1.49 -2.63 -5.14
C ARG A 39 0.28 -1.78 -5.52
N ILE A 40 -0.54 -1.38 -4.56
CA ILE A 40 -1.68 -0.47 -4.78
C ILE A 40 -1.20 0.90 -5.25
N MET A 41 -0.16 1.46 -4.64
CA MET A 41 0.44 2.71 -5.09
C MET A 41 0.89 2.66 -6.56
N ILE A 42 1.58 1.58 -6.95
CA ILE A 42 2.05 1.41 -8.34
C ILE A 42 0.86 1.21 -9.30
N ALA A 43 -0.15 0.43 -8.90
CA ALA A 43 -1.38 0.23 -9.69
C ALA A 43 -2.15 1.53 -9.89
N ALA A 44 -2.32 2.33 -8.83
CA ALA A 44 -2.96 3.64 -8.87
C ALA A 44 -2.23 4.60 -9.83
N THR A 45 -0.88 4.62 -9.77
CA THR A 45 -0.03 5.40 -10.71
C THR A 45 -0.16 4.93 -12.16
N SER A 46 -0.61 3.69 -12.37
CA SER A 46 -0.74 3.07 -13.70
C SER A 46 -2.20 2.98 -14.18
N ALA A 47 -3.16 3.47 -13.39
CA ALA A 47 -4.58 3.39 -13.71
C ALA A 47 -4.97 4.26 -14.92
N GLU A 48 -4.22 5.34 -15.18
CA GLU A 48 -4.36 6.16 -16.38
C GLU A 48 -3.43 5.64 -17.50
N PRO A 49 -3.97 5.18 -18.65
CA PRO A 49 -3.17 4.70 -19.78
C PRO A 49 -2.29 5.78 -20.42
N ASP A 50 -2.72 7.05 -20.40
CA ASP A 50 -1.95 8.18 -20.93
C ASP A 50 -0.86 8.62 -19.94
N SER A 51 0.26 7.90 -19.99
CA SER A 51 1.29 7.90 -18.96
C SER A 51 2.25 9.09 -18.98
N ASP A 52 2.05 10.06 -19.88
CA ASP A 52 2.74 11.37 -19.87
C ASP A 52 2.40 12.19 -18.60
N ARG A 53 1.37 11.76 -17.86
CA ARG A 53 0.96 12.31 -16.57
C ARG A 53 1.54 11.59 -15.36
N ARG A 54 2.33 10.51 -15.49
CA ARG A 54 2.95 9.87 -14.32
C ARG A 54 3.90 10.83 -13.63
N THR A 55 3.44 11.44 -12.55
CA THR A 55 4.18 12.51 -11.90
C THR A 55 5.03 11.99 -10.75
N VAL A 56 6.17 12.65 -10.53
CA VAL A 56 6.91 12.50 -9.26
C VAL A 56 6.00 12.79 -8.05
N ALA A 57 5.01 13.67 -8.22
CA ALA A 57 4.03 14.00 -7.19
C ALA A 57 3.14 12.82 -6.81
N GLU A 58 2.67 12.00 -7.75
CA GLU A 58 1.93 10.76 -7.48
C GLU A 58 2.74 9.77 -6.64
N GLY A 59 4.00 9.52 -7.04
CA GLY A 59 4.89 8.64 -6.29
C GLY A 59 5.15 9.14 -4.86
N VAL A 60 5.44 10.43 -4.70
CA VAL A 60 5.64 11.04 -3.37
C VAL A 60 4.37 11.01 -2.53
N ALA A 61 3.19 11.26 -3.13
CA ALA A 61 1.91 11.18 -2.44
C ALA A 61 1.63 9.76 -1.93
N GLY A 62 1.92 8.74 -2.73
CA GLY A 62 1.80 7.34 -2.33
C GLY A 62 2.73 6.96 -1.19
N ILE A 63 4.02 7.33 -1.28
CA ILE A 63 4.99 7.08 -0.20
C ILE A 63 4.55 7.74 1.10
N ASN A 64 4.12 9.00 1.05
CA ASN A 64 3.62 9.72 2.23
C ASN A 64 2.34 9.07 2.79
N ALA A 65 1.44 8.57 1.93
CA ALA A 65 0.24 7.88 2.35
C ALA A 65 0.53 6.54 3.06
N ILE A 66 1.54 5.81 2.58
CA ILE A 66 2.04 4.61 3.25
C ILE A 66 2.63 4.98 4.61
N ALA A 67 3.52 5.99 4.66
CA ALA A 67 4.15 6.46 5.89
C ALA A 67 3.12 6.88 6.96
N ALA A 68 2.02 7.53 6.55
CA ALA A 68 0.95 7.97 7.45
C ALA A 68 0.27 6.83 8.22
N GLY A 69 0.42 5.57 7.77
CA GLY A 69 -0.06 4.40 8.54
C GLY A 69 0.66 4.23 9.89
N ALA A 70 1.87 4.78 10.06
CA ALA A 70 2.57 4.77 11.35
C ALA A 70 1.79 5.50 12.47
N ASP A 71 0.95 6.46 12.09
CA ASP A 71 0.12 7.25 13.01
C ASP A 71 -1.30 6.68 13.17
N SER A 72 -1.58 5.50 12.63
CA SER A 72 -2.89 4.83 12.75
C SER A 72 -3.21 4.50 14.22
N ASP A 73 -4.48 4.30 14.57
CA ASP A 73 -4.86 3.71 15.87
C ASP A 73 -4.79 2.17 15.85
N SER A 74 -4.66 1.55 14.67
CA SER A 74 -4.55 0.10 14.52
C SER A 74 -3.11 -0.39 14.67
N ASP A 75 -2.90 -1.31 15.60
CA ASP A 75 -1.60 -1.94 15.82
C ASP A 75 -1.16 -2.77 14.61
N LEU A 76 -2.11 -3.37 13.87
CA LEU A 76 -1.83 -4.05 12.61
C LEU A 76 -1.23 -3.10 11.57
N VAL A 77 -1.85 -1.93 11.36
CA VAL A 77 -1.37 -0.95 10.37
C VAL A 77 0.02 -0.46 10.75
N LYS A 78 0.24 -0.10 12.02
CA LYS A 78 1.58 0.30 12.53
C LYS A 78 2.63 -0.78 12.29
N ALA A 79 2.29 -2.03 12.58
CA ALA A 79 3.19 -3.16 12.44
C ALA A 79 3.61 -3.39 10.98
N ILE A 80 2.65 -3.29 10.05
CA ILE A 80 2.91 -3.42 8.61
C ILE A 80 3.80 -2.28 8.12
N VAL A 81 3.54 -1.05 8.53
CA VAL A 81 4.40 0.09 8.19
C VAL A 81 5.83 -0.13 8.72
N GLY A 82 5.96 -0.55 9.99
CA GLY A 82 7.25 -0.90 10.56
C GLY A 82 7.99 -1.98 9.76
N ALA A 83 7.29 -3.03 9.31
CA ALA A 83 7.86 -4.08 8.50
C ALA A 83 8.30 -3.59 7.10
N ILE A 84 7.49 -2.75 6.44
CA ILE A 84 7.83 -2.15 5.14
C ILE A 84 9.16 -1.40 5.22
N TYR A 85 9.35 -0.57 6.26
CA TYR A 85 10.57 0.22 6.42
C TYR A 85 11.77 -0.59 6.95
N ALA A 86 11.54 -1.67 7.70
CA ALA A 86 12.60 -2.57 8.15
C ALA A 86 13.17 -3.44 7.00
N GLU A 87 12.40 -3.63 5.93
CA GLU A 87 12.80 -4.44 4.77
C GLU A 87 13.15 -3.59 3.54
N ALA A 88 12.98 -2.26 3.62
CA ALA A 88 13.29 -1.36 2.54
C ALA A 88 14.80 -1.39 2.22
N ASP A 89 15.14 -1.77 0.98
CA ASP A 89 16.48 -1.62 0.43
C ASP A 89 16.82 -0.11 0.40
N PRO A 90 17.97 0.34 0.94
CA PRO A 90 18.41 1.73 0.80
C PRO A 90 18.56 2.19 -0.67
N ASN A 91 18.59 1.26 -1.63
CA ASN A 91 18.55 1.52 -3.06
C ASN A 91 17.29 0.89 -3.69
N PRO A 92 16.15 1.60 -3.71
CA PRO A 92 14.95 1.06 -4.33
C PRO A 92 15.20 0.86 -5.83
N PRO A 93 14.79 -0.28 -6.44
CA PRO A 93 14.75 -0.38 -7.88
C PRO A 93 13.86 0.74 -8.43
N THR A 94 14.33 1.43 -9.47
CA THR A 94 13.52 2.37 -10.26
C THR A 94 12.19 1.70 -10.57
N ALA A 95 11.08 2.36 -10.22
CA ALA A 95 9.72 1.83 -10.35
C ALA A 95 9.59 0.97 -11.62
N GLU A 96 9.53 -0.35 -11.43
CA GLU A 96 9.29 -1.26 -12.55
C GLU A 96 7.94 -0.87 -13.12
N GLN A 97 7.97 -0.26 -14.29
CA GLN A 97 6.78 -0.03 -15.07
C GLN A 97 6.13 -1.41 -15.26
N PHE A 98 4.85 -1.53 -14.91
CA PHE A 98 4.11 -2.70 -15.35
C PHE A 98 4.22 -2.79 -16.86
N ARG A 99 4.88 -3.84 -17.35
CA ARG A 99 5.04 -4.12 -18.78
C ARG A 99 3.68 -4.33 -19.46
N ASP A 100 2.65 -4.64 -18.66
CA ASP A 100 1.23 -4.76 -19.00
C ASP A 100 0.37 -4.20 -17.84
N PRO A 101 0.02 -2.90 -17.85
CA PRO A 101 -0.70 -2.25 -16.75
C PRO A 101 -2.08 -2.84 -16.45
N PRO A 102 -2.96 -3.15 -17.43
CA PRO A 102 -4.25 -3.78 -17.16
C PRO A 102 -4.12 -5.12 -16.43
N HIS A 103 -3.18 -5.98 -16.85
CA HIS A 103 -2.96 -7.27 -16.20
C HIS A 103 -2.48 -7.10 -14.76
N ALA A 104 -1.54 -6.18 -14.54
CA ALA A 104 -1.02 -5.89 -13.22
C ALA A 104 -2.07 -5.32 -12.26
N ILE A 105 -2.93 -4.42 -12.73
CA ILE A 105 -4.05 -3.89 -11.94
C ILE A 105 -4.98 -5.03 -11.51
N ALA A 106 -5.32 -5.95 -12.42
CA ALA A 106 -6.16 -7.10 -12.11
C ALA A 106 -5.52 -8.00 -11.02
N GLU A 107 -4.21 -8.27 -11.09
CA GLU A 107 -3.51 -9.03 -10.04
C GLU A 107 -3.51 -8.33 -8.68
N VAL A 108 -3.41 -6.99 -8.66
CA VAL A 108 -3.49 -6.21 -7.42
C VAL A 108 -4.90 -6.32 -6.83
N LEU A 109 -5.95 -6.25 -7.64
CA LEU A 109 -7.33 -6.42 -7.16
C LEU A 109 -7.58 -7.84 -6.62
N VAL A 110 -7.00 -8.87 -7.25
CA VAL A 110 -7.03 -10.25 -6.71
C VAL A 110 -6.32 -10.32 -5.35
N SER A 111 -5.16 -9.66 -5.23
CA SER A 111 -4.41 -9.58 -3.97
C SER A 111 -5.20 -8.84 -2.88
N CYS A 112 -5.98 -7.81 -3.24
CA CYS A 112 -6.87 -7.10 -2.32
C CYS A 112 -7.98 -8.00 -1.77
N ARG A 113 -8.60 -8.83 -2.63
CA ARG A 113 -9.61 -9.80 -2.20
C ARG A 113 -9.02 -10.86 -1.28
N ALA A 114 -7.83 -11.37 -1.61
CA ALA A 114 -7.12 -12.32 -0.76
C ALA A 114 -6.78 -11.70 0.61
N ALA A 115 -6.33 -10.45 0.64
CA ALA A 115 -6.08 -9.73 1.88
C ALA A 115 -7.36 -9.52 2.70
N ALA A 116 -8.49 -9.18 2.07
CA ALA A 116 -9.77 -9.05 2.74
C ALA A 116 -10.17 -10.36 3.47
N LEU A 117 -10.03 -11.51 2.79
CA LEU A 117 -10.28 -12.84 3.37
C LEU A 117 -9.34 -13.16 4.54
N VAL A 118 -8.05 -12.86 4.40
CA VAL A 118 -7.05 -13.05 5.46
C VAL A 118 -7.39 -12.20 6.69
N LEU A 119 -7.75 -10.94 6.49
CA LEU A 119 -8.13 -10.02 7.57
C LEU A 119 -9.40 -10.49 8.28
N ASP A 120 -10.41 -10.96 7.56
CA ASP A 120 -11.65 -11.45 8.18
C ASP A 120 -11.43 -12.74 8.97
N ALA A 121 -10.49 -13.58 8.54
CA ALA A 121 -10.16 -14.82 9.23
C ALA A 121 -9.27 -14.63 10.46
N ARG A 122 -8.40 -13.60 10.46
CA ARG A 122 -7.27 -13.49 11.42
C ARG A 122 -7.24 -12.21 12.23
N ALA A 123 -7.80 -11.12 11.74
CA ALA A 123 -7.71 -9.81 12.37
C ALA A 123 -8.98 -9.45 13.14
N THR A 124 -8.87 -8.50 14.07
CA THR A 124 -10.05 -7.92 14.70
C THR A 124 -10.85 -7.11 13.66
N PRO A 125 -12.18 -6.96 13.81
CA PRO A 125 -12.96 -6.12 12.89
C PRO A 125 -12.45 -4.67 12.79
N ALA A 126 -11.91 -4.13 13.90
CA ALA A 126 -11.33 -2.80 13.94
C ALA A 126 -10.04 -2.71 13.11
N ASP A 127 -9.11 -3.68 13.27
CA ASP A 127 -7.87 -3.73 12.49
C ASP A 127 -8.13 -3.97 11.01
N ALA A 128 -9.05 -4.89 10.68
CA ALA A 128 -9.46 -5.16 9.30
C ALA A 128 -10.02 -3.90 8.63
N THR A 129 -10.90 -3.17 9.34
CA THR A 129 -11.48 -1.91 8.85
C THR A 129 -10.40 -0.83 8.67
N ALA A 130 -9.54 -0.64 9.66
CA ALA A 130 -8.47 0.35 9.61
C ALA A 130 -7.49 0.07 8.46
N TYR A 131 -7.10 -1.18 8.26
CA TYR A 131 -6.21 -1.59 7.18
C TYR A 131 -6.84 -1.34 5.80
N ARG A 132 -8.11 -1.72 5.59
CA ARG A 132 -8.82 -1.47 4.33
C ARG A 132 -8.95 0.02 4.04
N ALA A 133 -9.31 0.81 5.05
CA ALA A 133 -9.41 2.27 4.93
C ALA A 133 -8.06 2.90 4.60
N TRP A 134 -6.97 2.42 5.20
CA TRP A 134 -5.62 2.88 4.91
C TRP A 134 -5.21 2.58 3.46
N LEU A 135 -5.49 1.37 2.95
CA LEU A 135 -5.22 1.00 1.55
C LEU A 135 -6.00 1.86 0.55
N ALA A 136 -7.30 2.10 0.80
CA ALA A 136 -8.11 2.99 -0.03
C ALA A 136 -7.54 4.42 -0.03
N ALA A 137 -7.14 4.91 1.15
CA ALA A 137 -6.58 6.26 1.31
C ALA A 137 -5.19 6.44 0.65
N ILE A 138 -4.45 5.35 0.41
CA ILE A 138 -3.23 5.37 -0.41
C ILE A 138 -3.59 5.60 -1.87
N ALA A 139 -4.51 4.81 -2.41
CA ALA A 139 -4.94 4.93 -3.81
C ALA A 139 -5.54 6.32 -4.11
N ASP A 140 -6.43 6.81 -3.23
CA ASP A 140 -7.05 8.13 -3.35
C ASP A 140 -6.00 9.26 -3.41
N ARG A 141 -4.96 9.17 -2.58
CA ARG A 141 -3.89 10.18 -2.55
C ARG A 141 -3.05 10.14 -3.81
N VAL A 142 -2.77 8.96 -4.36
CA VAL A 142 -2.00 8.81 -5.60
C VAL A 142 -2.78 9.39 -6.77
N CYS A 143 -4.02 8.92 -7.02
CA CYS A 143 -4.87 9.45 -8.10
C CYS A 143 -5.18 10.95 -7.91
N GLY A 144 -5.22 11.43 -6.67
CA GLY A 144 -5.43 12.83 -6.36
C GLY A 144 -4.21 13.75 -6.51
N ALA A 145 -2.99 13.23 -6.63
CA ALA A 145 -1.77 14.03 -6.54
C ALA A 145 -1.55 14.94 -7.76
N ALA A 146 -1.87 14.46 -8.98
CA ALA A 146 -1.75 15.24 -10.22
C ALA A 146 -2.60 16.54 -10.22
N ARG A 147 -3.56 16.66 -9.31
CA ARG A 147 -4.46 17.81 -9.15
C ARG A 147 -3.75 19.10 -8.74
N THR A 148 -2.55 19.01 -8.16
CA THR A 148 -1.82 20.19 -7.62
C THR A 148 -0.86 20.86 -8.60
N GLY A 149 -0.72 20.33 -9.83
CA GLY A 149 0.23 20.84 -10.84
C GLY A 149 -0.36 21.78 -11.92
N GLY A 150 -1.63 22.18 -11.82
CA GLY A 150 -2.24 23.09 -12.79
C GLY A 150 -1.75 24.53 -12.61
N LEU A 151 -0.91 24.99 -13.56
CA LEU A 151 -0.51 26.38 -13.73
C LEU A 151 -1.77 27.29 -13.64
N LEU A 152 -1.89 28.08 -12.57
CA LEU A 152 -2.91 29.12 -12.32
C LEU A 152 -4.27 28.74 -11.69
N GLY A 153 -4.38 27.78 -10.77
CA GLY A 153 -5.46 27.83 -9.76
C GLY A 153 -6.92 27.87 -10.29
N ILE A 154 -7.15 27.49 -11.54
CA ILE A 154 -8.48 27.29 -12.10
C ILE A 154 -8.71 25.79 -12.06
N GLY A 155 -9.49 25.37 -11.07
CA GLY A 155 -9.73 23.95 -10.80
C GLY A 155 -10.27 23.19 -12.00
N GLY A 156 -9.97 21.89 -12.00
CA GLY A 156 -10.69 20.92 -12.82
C GLY A 156 -9.80 20.04 -13.67
N VAL A 157 -9.17 19.05 -13.04
CA VAL A 157 -9.31 17.69 -13.56
C VAL A 157 -9.78 16.83 -12.38
N VAL A 158 -11.02 16.39 -12.50
CA VAL A 158 -11.63 15.32 -11.70
C VAL A 158 -10.78 14.07 -11.91
N CYS A 159 -10.65 13.22 -10.89
CA CYS A 159 -10.13 11.85 -11.05
C CYS A 159 -10.58 11.30 -12.41
N SER A 160 -9.64 10.85 -13.25
CA SER A 160 -9.98 10.42 -14.60
C SER A 160 -11.02 9.30 -14.53
N PRO A 161 -11.83 9.07 -15.57
CA PRO A 161 -12.76 7.94 -15.57
C PRO A 161 -12.06 6.59 -15.29
N ALA A 162 -10.81 6.42 -15.73
CA ALA A 162 -10.03 5.22 -15.49
C ALA A 162 -9.54 5.12 -14.04
N GLU A 163 -9.03 6.21 -13.47
CA GLU A 163 -8.64 6.30 -12.06
C GLU A 163 -9.86 6.07 -11.14
N GLN A 164 -10.99 6.70 -11.44
CA GLN A 164 -12.23 6.54 -10.67
C GLN A 164 -12.76 5.10 -10.75
N ASN A 165 -12.65 4.46 -11.93
CA ASN A 165 -12.99 3.05 -12.07
C ASN A 165 -12.08 2.16 -11.21
N PHE A 166 -10.77 2.40 -11.24
CA PHE A 166 -9.81 1.68 -10.40
C PHE A 166 -10.13 1.83 -8.90
N LEU A 167 -10.43 3.04 -8.41
CA LEU A 167 -10.80 3.27 -7.02
C LEU A 167 -12.07 2.50 -6.62
N ASN A 168 -13.08 2.49 -7.50
CA ASN A 168 -14.32 1.75 -7.26
C ASN A 168 -14.07 0.23 -7.20
N GLU A 169 -13.26 -0.30 -8.12
CA GLU A 169 -12.89 -1.72 -8.14
C GLU A 169 -12.05 -2.11 -6.92
N LEU A 170 -11.14 -1.23 -6.49
CA LEU A 170 -10.34 -1.42 -5.28
C LEU A 170 -11.22 -1.48 -4.04
N GLU A 171 -12.14 -0.52 -3.88
CA GLU A 171 -13.11 -0.54 -2.78
C GLU A 171 -13.93 -1.82 -2.78
N GLN A 172 -14.44 -2.25 -3.94
CA GLN A 172 -15.19 -3.49 -4.06
C GLN A 172 -14.34 -4.71 -3.72
N ALA A 173 -13.07 -4.74 -4.14
CA ALA A 173 -12.15 -5.83 -3.85
C ALA A 173 -11.76 -5.92 -2.36
N LEU A 174 -11.74 -4.78 -1.66
CA LEU A 174 -11.45 -4.71 -0.23
C LEU A 174 -12.71 -4.91 0.64
N ARG A 175 -13.90 -4.71 0.10
CA ARG A 175 -15.16 -5.09 0.75
C ARG A 175 -15.27 -6.61 0.73
N ASN A 176 -15.70 -7.18 1.86
CA ASN A 176 -16.07 -8.58 1.87
C ASN A 176 -17.55 -8.72 1.48
N ILE A 177 -17.90 -9.88 0.93
CA ILE A 177 -19.26 -10.30 0.55
C ILE A 177 -19.97 -10.85 1.78
#